data_AF-A0A959UIE9-F1
#
_entry.id   AF-A0A959UIE9-F1
#
_cell.length_a   1.000
_cell.length_b   1.000
_cell.length_c   1.000
_cell.angle_alpha   90.00
_cell.angle_beta   90.00
_cell.angle_gamma   90.00
#
_symmetry.space_group_name_H-M   'P 1'
#
loop_
_entity.id
_entity.type
_entity.pdbx_description
1 polymer ?
#
loop_
_entity_poly.entity_id
_entity_poly.type
_entity_poly.pdbx_seq_one_letter_code
_entity_poly.pdbx_strand_id
1 'polypeptide(L)' 'MTKLPRNISGKSLIAKLKKFGYKPTRQVGSHIRLTTEQNGLHHITIPDHSPIKIGTLSNILNDIANHFEITKQELVNRLF' A
#
# COMPACT_ATOMS: atom_id res chain seq x y z
N MET A 1 -5.84 3.85 -18.52
CA MET A 1 -4.64 3.64 -17.67
C MET A 1 -4.49 4.80 -16.69
N THR A 2 -4.83 4.62 -15.43
CA THR A 2 -4.59 5.63 -14.39
C THR A 2 -3.08 5.68 -14.10
N LYS A 3 -2.44 6.83 -14.31
CA LYS A 3 -1.01 7.00 -13.99
C LYS A 3 -0.83 6.98 -12.48
N LEU A 4 0.12 6.18 -11.99
CA LEU A 4 0.47 6.16 -10.57
C LEU A 4 1.05 7.51 -10.12
N PRO A 5 0.73 7.99 -8.92
CA PRO A 5 1.33 9.19 -8.36
C PRO A 5 2.83 8.96 -8.16
N ARG A 6 3.66 9.85 -8.73
CA ARG A 6 5.12 9.75 -8.66
C ARG A 6 5.71 10.35 -7.38
N ASN A 7 4.92 11.12 -6.64
CA ASN A 7 5.37 11.85 -5.45
C ASN A 7 4.57 11.44 -4.20
N ILE A 8 4.49 10.14 -3.92
CA ILE A 8 3.82 9.64 -2.72
C ILE A 8 4.83 9.21 -1.67
N SER A 9 4.66 9.68 -0.43
CA SER A 9 5.46 9.24 0.71
C SER A 9 4.90 7.96 1.33
N GLY A 10 5.74 7.21 2.05
CA GLY A 10 5.33 6.04 2.82
C GLY A 10 4.18 6.33 3.78
N LYS A 11 4.29 7.41 4.56
CA LYS A 11 3.21 7.85 5.47
C LYS A 11 1.89 8.15 4.76
N SER A 12 1.94 8.81 3.60
CA SER A 12 0.74 9.10 2.82
C SER A 12 0.08 7.82 2.30
N LEU A 13 0.89 6.86 1.82
CA LEU A 13 0.39 5.55 1.40
C LEU A 13 -0.25 4.79 2.57
N ILE A 14 0.43 4.70 3.72
CA ILE A 14 -0.09 4.06 4.94
C ILE A 14 -1.43 4.66 5.35
N ALA A 15 -1.55 5.99 5.34
CA ALA A 15 -2.80 6.68 5.69
C ALA A 15 -3.96 6.30 4.76
N LYS A 16 -3.71 6.20 3.44
CA LYS A 16 -4.72 5.79 2.46
C LYS A 16 -5.11 4.32 2.61
N LEU A 17 -4.16 3.44 2.94
CA LEU A 17 -4.39 2.01 3.12
C LEU A 17 -5.27 1.67 4.33
N LYS A 18 -5.47 2.60 5.27
CA LYS A 18 -6.46 2.44 6.36
C LYS A 18 -7.88 2.14 5.83
N LYS A 19 -8.23 2.62 4.62
CA LYS A 19 -9.52 2.31 3.96
C LYS A 19 -9.71 0.81 3.65
N PHE A 20 -8.61 0.06 3.57
CA PHE A 20 -8.57 -1.38 3.32
C PHE A 20 -8.25 -2.17 4.61
N GLY A 21 -8.49 -1.57 5.77
CA GLY A 21 -8.31 -2.21 7.07
C GLY A 21 -6.85 -2.39 7.51
N TYR A 22 -5.87 -1.94 6.71
CA TYR A 22 -4.47 -2.04 7.09
C TYR A 22 -4.13 -1.16 8.30
N LYS A 23 -3.48 -1.77 9.29
CA LYS A 23 -2.99 -1.12 10.51
C LYS A 23 -1.50 -1.41 10.69
N PRO A 24 -0.67 -0.44 11.11
CA PRO A 24 0.71 -0.70 11.48
C PRO A 24 0.79 -1.71 12.62
N THR A 25 1.60 -2.76 12.46
CA THR A 25 1.80 -3.78 13.50
C THR A 25 3.25 -3.93 13.94
N ARG A 26 4.22 -3.51 13.11
CA ARG A 26 5.65 -3.53 13.46
C ARG A 26 6.41 -2.48 12.66
N GLN A 27 7.48 -1.95 13.25
CA GLN A 27 8.45 -1.12 12.54
C GLN A 27 9.88 -1.59 12.84
N VAL A 28 10.72 -1.64 11.81
CA VAL A 28 12.16 -1.87 11.93
C VAL A 28 12.88 -0.87 11.02
N GLY A 29 13.62 0.05 11.63
CA GLY A 29 14.20 1.18 10.90
C GLY A 29 13.11 1.97 10.14
N SER A 30 13.34 2.22 8.86
CA SER A 30 12.38 2.90 7.99
C SER A 30 11.27 1.99 7.44
N HIS A 31 11.24 0.69 7.75
CA HIS A 31 10.25 -0.23 7.19
C HIS A 31 9.11 -0.48 8.18
N ILE A 32 7.87 -0.22 7.75
CA ILE A 32 6.66 -0.35 8.57
C ILE A 32 5.82 -1.49 8.00
N ARG A 33 5.58 -2.54 8.79
CA ARG A 33 4.67 -3.62 8.45
C ARG A 33 3.25 -3.21 8.80
N LEU A 34 2.35 -3.30 7.83
CA LEU A 34 0.93 -3.19 8.02
C LEU A 34 0.29 -4.59 7.97
N THR A 35 -0.81 -4.75 8.69
CA THR A 35 -1.64 -5.97 8.68
C THR A 35 -3.09 -5.61 8.47
N THR A 36 -3.80 -6.38 7.66
CA THR A 36 -5.26 -6.37 7.57
C THR A 36 -5.78 -7.78 7.78
N GLU A 37 -6.99 -7.90 8.33
CA GLU A 37 -7.75 -9.16 8.41
C GLU A 37 -8.93 -9.15 7.42
N GLN A 38 -9.11 -8.05 6.68
CA GLN A 38 -10.13 -7.96 5.64
C GLN A 38 -9.74 -8.85 4.46
N ASN A 39 -10.69 -9.64 3.98
CA ASN A 39 -10.46 -10.66 2.95
C ASN A 39 -9.40 -11.70 3.35
N GLY A 40 -9.24 -11.96 4.65
CA GLY A 40 -8.20 -12.83 5.20
C GLY A 40 -6.99 -12.06 5.74
N LEU A 41 -6.11 -12.78 6.43
CA LEU A 41 -4.90 -12.20 7.03
C LEU A 41 -3.88 -11.86 5.94
N HIS A 42 -3.54 -10.58 5.82
CA HIS A 42 -2.51 -10.12 4.88
C HIS A 42 -1.57 -9.11 5.51
N HIS A 43 -0.32 -9.15 5.06
CA HIS A 43 0.73 -8.29 5.55
C HIS A 43 1.47 -7.64 4.40
N ILE A 44 1.74 -6.35 4.54
CA ILE A 44 2.53 -5.60 3.57
C ILE A 44 3.54 -4.71 4.29
N THR A 45 4.75 -4.63 3.74
CA THR A 45 5.80 -3.76 4.29
C THR A 45 5.93 -2.50 3.44
N ILE A 46 5.79 -1.34 4.07
CA ILE A 46 5.89 -0.03 3.42
C ILE A 46 7.16 0.66 3.90
N PRO A 47 8.08 1.08 3.00
CA PRO A 47 9.20 1.92 3.38
C PRO A 47 8.73 3.36 3.65
N ASP A 48 9.15 3.94 4.77
CA ASP A 48 8.93 5.33 5.15
C ASP A 48 9.88 6.28 4.41
N HIS A 49 9.80 6.27 3.08
CA HIS A 49 10.56 7.14 2.19
C HIS A 49 9.63 8.18 1.56
N SER A 50 10.20 9.33 1.18
CA SER A 50 9.46 10.39 0.47
C SER A 50 10.29 10.89 -0.73
N PRO A 51 9.95 10.50 -1.98
CA PRO A 51 8.87 9.59 -2.37
C PRO A 51 9.27 8.10 -2.30
N ILE A 52 8.27 7.22 -2.25
CA ILE A 52 8.46 5.80 -2.58
C ILE A 52 8.81 5.69 -4.06
N LYS A 53 9.86 4.91 -4.39
CA LYS A 53 10.23 4.61 -5.77
C LYS A 53 9.03 3.99 -6.53
N ILE A 54 8.80 4.42 -7.77
CA ILE A 54 7.62 4.01 -8.55
C ILE A 54 7.49 2.50 -8.72
N GLY A 55 8.61 1.78 -8.87
CA GLY A 55 8.61 0.31 -8.94
C GLY A 55 8.16 -0.34 -7.63
N THR A 56 8.66 0.17 -6.50
CA THR A 56 8.24 -0.28 -5.16
C THR A 56 6.75 -0.02 -4.92
N LEU A 57 6.27 1.19 -5.25
CA LEU A 57 4.85 1.52 -5.17
C LEU A 57 4.00 0.57 -6.03
N SER A 58 4.43 0.32 -7.27
CA SER A 58 3.73 -0.59 -8.17
C SER A 58 3.63 -2.00 -7.62
N ASN A 59 4.72 -2.54 -7.04
CA ASN A 59 4.73 -3.88 -6.45
C ASN A 59 3.82 -3.98 -5.23
N ILE A 60 3.87 -2.98 -4.35
CA ILE A 60 2.98 -2.90 -3.18
C ILE A 60 1.51 -2.90 -3.62
N LEU A 61 1.16 -2.09 -4.62
CA LEU A 61 -0.21 -2.01 -5.11
C LEU A 61 -0.66 -3.30 -5.82
N ASN A 62 0.23 -3.98 -6.53
CA ASN A 62 -0.09 -5.29 -7.13
C ASN A 62 -0.39 -6.35 -6.05
N ASP A 63 0.43 -6.42 -5.01
CA ASP A 63 0.24 -7.36 -3.90
C ASP A 63 -1.11 -7.13 -3.19
N ILE A 64 -1.40 -5.87 -2.85
CA ILE A 64 -2.67 -5.51 -2.22
C ILE A 64 -3.86 -5.79 -3.16
N ALA A 65 -3.74 -5.48 -4.45
CA ALA A 65 -4.81 -5.73 -5.42
C ALA A 65 -5.10 -7.24 -5.54
N ASN A 66 -4.06 -8.07 -5.58
CA ASN A 66 -4.19 -9.53 -5.60
C ASN A 66 -4.88 -10.04 -4.33
N HIS A 67 -4.49 -9.54 -3.16
CA HIS A 67 -5.12 -9.94 -1.89
C HIS A 67 -6.61 -9.62 -1.84
N PHE A 68 -7.02 -8.45 -2.35
CA PHE A 68 -8.44 -8.05 -2.39
C PHE A 68 -9.19 -8.55 -3.63
N GLU A 69 -8.56 -9.37 -4.48
CA GLU A 69 -9.14 -9.90 -5.72
C GLU A 69 -9.73 -8.82 -6.63
N ILE A 70 -9.10 -7.64 -6.65
CA ILE A 70 -9.46 -6.51 -7.53
C ILE A 70 -8.33 -6.17 -8.48
N THR A 71 -8.65 -5.46 -9.56
CA THR A 71 -7.59 -4.97 -10.44
C THR A 71 -6.76 -3.88 -9.73
N LYS A 72 -5.47 -3.79 -10.05
CA LYS A 72 -4.62 -2.68 -9.57
C LYS A 72 -5.19 -1.31 -9.97
N GLN A 73 -5.82 -1.20 -11.13
CA GLN A 73 -6.46 0.05 -11.55
C GLN A 73 -7.61 0.44 -10.62
N GLU A 74 -8.45 -0.52 -10.25
CA GLU A 74 -9.53 -0.31 -9.29
C GLU A 74 -8.99 0.10 -7.91
N LEU A 75 -7.95 -0.58 -7.42
CA LEU A 75 -7.28 -0.21 -6.17
C LEU A 75 -6.77 1.24 -6.20
N VAL A 76 -6.10 1.64 -7.29
CA VAL A 76 -5.58 3.00 -7.44
C VAL A 76 -6.71 4.03 -7.39
N ASN A 77 -7.82 3.80 -8.08
CA ASN A 77 -8.98 4.70 -8.08
C ASN A 77 -9.64 4.84 -6.70
N ARG A 78 -9.58 3.81 -5.85
CA ARG A 78 -10.10 3.86 -4.47
C ARG A 78 -9.16 4.59 -3.50
N LEU A 79 -7.85 4.56 -3.79
CA LEU A 79 -6.83 5.17 -2.95
C LEU A 79 -6.56 6.64 -3.29
N PHE A 80 -6.64 7.03 -4.57
CA PHE A 80 -6.24 8.34 -5.11
C PHE A 80 -7.38 9.01 -5.87
#